data_AF-A0A8J6P3N6-F1
#
_entry.id   AF-A0A8J6P3N6-F1
#
_cell.length_a   1.000
_cell.length_b   1.000
_cell.length_c   1.000
_cell.angle_alpha   90.00
_cell.angle_beta   90.00
_cell.angle_gamma   90.00
#
_symmetry.space_group_name_H-M   'P 1'
#
loop_
_entity.id
_entity.type
_entity.pdbx_description
1 polymer ?
#
loop_
_entity_poly.entity_id
_entity_poly.type
_entity_poly.pdbx_seq_one_letter_code
_entity_poly.pdbx_strand_id
1 'polypeptide(L)'
;IDQAGEGVLGFITNHSYLDNPTFRGMRESLMNSFDEIYLLDLHGNSLKKEKCPDGSKDENVFDIRQGTAIALFIKRRDLSASNAQAGRNSENGKKVFYSELWGMRKGMGKGKYDWLINNDITTTKWQKIAPKSEFYLFVPRDEKLLELYEGSPKITDIFPVNSVGIVTARDKFVIDADKKALKRRIRMFCDEKIPDEFIGEPYKLKDKSNWNLRTAREKVRNDKDWENSFAQILYRPFDVKWIFYHGTLVERPRRNVMRHMVQENLGFIMPKRVETKIPWSHVFCANVLVEHVTVSLKTIDYLFPLYLYPDLDKNDLFSHLKESKEKKPNISEKIFSALSETYKTKPSPEEIFYYIYAVFYSNTYRTKYAEFLKTDFPRVPFTKDKHLFKKLAEYGKRLADLHLMRSPGLDSPVIKFQGTGDKRVDKIKHDKEGERIYINKDQYFEGLEENIWQYRIGGYQVCNKWLKDRKGRILSLDDVKHYCKVATAIKHTINIQKSIDEIYNEVEKQLIPEFCRRSE
;
A
#
# COMPACT_ATOMS: atom_id res chain seq x y z
N ILE A 1 -33.89 -19.77 10.12
CA ILE A 1 -34.71 -18.82 9.34
C ILE A 1 -34.99 -19.35 7.93
N ASP A 2 -33.98 -19.83 7.20
CA ASP A 2 -34.19 -20.35 5.84
C ASP A 2 -35.09 -21.59 5.80
N GLN A 3 -34.97 -22.50 6.78
CA GLN A 3 -35.89 -23.63 6.94
C GLN A 3 -37.31 -23.20 7.33
N ALA A 4 -37.44 -22.12 8.12
CA ALA A 4 -38.74 -21.63 8.58
C ALA A 4 -39.50 -20.86 7.49
N GLY A 5 -38.79 -20.32 6.49
CA GLY A 5 -39.40 -19.59 5.36
C GLY A 5 -39.86 -18.16 5.68
N GLU A 6 -39.98 -17.79 6.96
CA GLU A 6 -40.37 -16.45 7.40
C GLU A 6 -39.80 -16.12 8.80
N GLY A 7 -39.72 -14.82 9.13
CA GLY A 7 -39.41 -14.32 10.47
C GLY A 7 -38.49 -13.09 10.49
N VAL A 8 -38.25 -12.56 11.69
CA VAL A 8 -37.42 -11.38 11.93
C VAL A 8 -36.32 -11.71 12.93
N LEU A 9 -35.09 -11.26 12.66
CA LEU A 9 -33.97 -11.31 13.59
C LEU A 9 -33.50 -9.89 13.91
N GLY A 10 -33.31 -9.57 15.19
CA GLY A 10 -32.75 -8.30 15.64
C GLY A 10 -31.53 -8.52 16.53
N PHE A 11 -30.41 -7.91 16.17
CA PHE A 11 -29.16 -8.03 16.93
C PHE A 11 -28.48 -6.69 17.11
N ILE A 12 -27.74 -6.55 18.21
CA ILE A 12 -26.68 -5.55 18.34
C ILE A 12 -25.33 -6.28 18.31
N THR A 13 -24.48 -5.91 17.38
CA THR A 13 -23.22 -6.63 17.12
C THR A 13 -22.08 -5.66 16.86
N ASN A 14 -20.85 -6.17 16.77
CA ASN A 14 -19.71 -5.39 16.29
C ASN A 14 -19.97 -4.91 14.85
N HIS A 15 -19.82 -3.60 14.57
CA HIS A 15 -20.10 -3.03 13.25
C HIS A 15 -19.07 -3.38 12.15
N SER A 16 -18.01 -4.13 12.46
CA SER A 16 -16.91 -4.38 11.51
C SER A 16 -17.36 -5.10 10.25
N TYR A 17 -18.44 -5.90 10.30
CA TYR A 17 -18.94 -6.60 9.13
C TYR A 17 -19.62 -5.67 8.13
N LEU A 18 -19.87 -4.40 8.46
CA LEU A 18 -20.51 -3.46 7.55
C LEU A 18 -19.57 -3.07 6.39
N ASP A 19 -18.31 -2.79 6.70
CA ASP A 19 -17.32 -2.20 5.77
C ASP A 19 -16.11 -3.09 5.50
N ASN A 20 -15.78 -4.05 6.39
CA ASN A 20 -14.52 -4.79 6.27
C ASN A 20 -14.58 -5.81 5.09
N PRO A 21 -13.59 -5.78 4.18
CA PRO A 21 -13.51 -6.68 3.02
C PRO A 21 -13.60 -8.18 3.33
N THR A 22 -13.15 -8.64 4.52
CA THR A 22 -13.13 -10.07 4.86
C THR A 22 -14.52 -10.67 5.01
N PHE A 23 -15.55 -9.87 5.32
CA PHE A 23 -16.93 -10.33 5.52
C PHE A 23 -17.76 -10.34 4.24
N ARG A 24 -17.16 -10.21 3.05
CA ARG A 24 -17.90 -10.17 1.77
C ARG A 24 -18.84 -11.38 1.58
N GLY A 25 -18.38 -12.59 1.91
CA GLY A 25 -19.18 -13.81 1.78
C GLY A 25 -20.31 -13.90 2.81
N MET A 26 -20.07 -13.37 4.02
CA MET A 26 -21.13 -13.24 5.03
C MET A 26 -22.21 -12.26 4.55
N ARG A 27 -21.85 -11.08 4.05
CA ARG A 27 -22.82 -10.10 3.54
C ARG A 27 -23.62 -10.63 2.37
N GLU A 28 -22.95 -11.30 1.42
CA GLU A 28 -23.61 -12.01 0.32
C GLU A 28 -24.60 -13.07 0.83
N SER A 29 -24.19 -13.89 1.80
CA SER A 29 -25.07 -14.89 2.41
C SER A 29 -26.28 -14.25 3.10
N LEU A 30 -26.08 -13.16 3.85
CA LEU A 30 -27.18 -12.43 4.51
C LEU A 30 -28.16 -11.86 3.48
N MET A 31 -27.65 -11.23 2.42
CA MET A 31 -28.48 -10.77 1.30
C MET A 31 -29.21 -11.94 0.63
N ASN A 32 -28.64 -13.14 0.63
CA ASN A 32 -29.29 -14.32 0.06
C ASN A 32 -30.41 -14.90 0.92
N SER A 33 -30.29 -14.81 2.24
CA SER A 33 -31.27 -15.36 3.19
C SER A 33 -32.44 -14.41 3.49
N PHE A 34 -32.23 -13.09 3.44
CA PHE A 34 -33.22 -12.09 3.88
C PHE A 34 -33.70 -11.17 2.76
N ASP A 35 -34.98 -10.78 2.82
CA ASP A 35 -35.63 -9.88 1.85
C ASP A 35 -35.36 -8.41 2.18
N GLU A 36 -35.29 -8.08 3.48
CA GLU A 36 -34.93 -6.74 3.94
C GLU A 36 -33.90 -6.79 5.05
N ILE A 37 -32.94 -5.87 4.99
CA ILE A 37 -31.87 -5.72 5.98
C ILE A 37 -31.80 -4.24 6.37
N TYR A 38 -31.97 -3.92 7.65
CA TYR A 38 -31.84 -2.58 8.20
C TYR A 38 -30.65 -2.51 9.14
N LEU A 39 -29.75 -1.56 8.91
CA LEU A 39 -28.47 -1.47 9.60
C LEU A 39 -28.26 -0.06 10.14
N LEU A 40 -28.33 0.08 11.45
CA LEU A 40 -28.02 1.33 12.15
C LEU A 40 -26.62 1.23 12.74
N ASP A 41 -25.63 1.86 12.11
CA ASP A 41 -24.28 1.94 12.66
C ASP A 41 -24.25 2.94 13.83
N LEU A 42 -23.92 2.45 15.02
CA LEU A 42 -23.82 3.26 16.22
C LEU A 42 -22.38 3.73 16.47
N HIS A 43 -21.44 3.43 15.57
CA HIS A 43 -20.03 3.83 15.67
C HIS A 43 -19.41 3.53 17.04
N GLY A 44 -18.62 4.45 17.58
CA GLY A 44 -17.95 4.34 18.87
C GLY A 44 -16.65 3.57 18.84
N ASN A 45 -16.07 3.34 17.65
CA ASN A 45 -14.87 2.53 17.55
C ASN A 45 -13.62 3.33 17.94
N SER A 46 -13.32 3.37 19.23
CA SER A 46 -12.10 4.00 19.75
C SER A 46 -10.81 3.37 19.22
N LEU A 47 -10.83 2.08 18.82
CA LEU A 47 -9.69 1.47 18.14
C LEU A 47 -9.48 2.12 16.77
N LYS A 48 -10.57 2.41 16.03
CA LYS A 48 -10.60 3.22 14.80
C LYS A 48 -10.32 4.71 15.02
N LYS A 49 -10.30 5.17 16.27
CA LYS A 49 -10.21 6.60 16.62
C LYS A 49 -11.30 7.40 15.88
N GLU A 50 -12.47 6.78 15.79
CA GLU A 50 -13.65 7.41 15.22
C GLU A 50 -13.96 8.72 15.93
N LYS A 51 -14.42 9.67 15.14
CA LYS A 51 -14.90 10.99 15.55
C LYS A 51 -16.15 11.28 14.75
N CYS A 52 -17.02 12.09 15.30
CA CYS A 52 -18.17 12.60 14.58
C CYS A 52 -17.70 13.35 13.30
N PRO A 53 -18.54 13.46 12.26
CA PRO A 53 -18.21 14.17 11.03
C PRO A 53 -17.75 15.62 11.24
N ASP A 54 -18.21 16.28 12.31
CA ASP A 54 -17.80 17.62 12.74
C ASP A 54 -16.48 17.66 13.54
N GLY A 55 -15.83 16.51 13.74
CA GLY A 55 -14.59 16.36 14.49
C GLY A 55 -14.76 16.23 16.01
N SER A 56 -15.99 16.30 16.51
CA SER A 56 -16.30 16.10 17.93
C SER A 56 -16.12 14.64 18.35
N LYS A 57 -16.18 14.39 19.67
CA LYS A 57 -15.95 13.06 20.24
C LYS A 57 -17.15 12.16 19.97
N ASP A 58 -16.85 10.98 19.44
CA ASP A 58 -17.80 9.89 19.31
C ASP A 58 -17.56 8.81 20.38
N GLU A 59 -18.61 8.31 21.01
CA GLU A 59 -18.53 7.30 22.07
C GLU A 59 -19.36 6.06 21.73
N ASN A 60 -18.85 4.89 22.11
CA ASN A 60 -19.60 3.66 21.96
C ASN A 60 -20.79 3.61 22.93
N VAL A 61 -21.87 2.94 22.53
CA VAL A 61 -23.06 2.74 23.36
C VAL A 61 -22.82 1.78 24.55
N PHE A 62 -21.74 1.00 24.54
CA PHE A 62 -21.26 0.20 25.67
C PHE A 62 -19.86 0.65 26.11
N ASP A 63 -19.43 0.21 27.30
CA ASP A 63 -18.07 0.43 27.83
C ASP A 63 -17.01 -0.47 27.17
N ILE A 64 -16.98 -0.45 25.84
CA ILE A 64 -16.05 -1.22 25.01
C ILE A 64 -15.37 -0.33 23.97
N ARG A 65 -14.28 -0.83 23.39
CA ARG A 65 -13.47 -0.08 22.42
C ARG A 65 -13.89 -0.26 20.97
N GLN A 66 -14.62 -1.33 20.68
CA GLN A 66 -15.03 -1.75 19.35
C GLN A 66 -16.38 -1.11 19.00
N GLY A 67 -16.53 -0.62 17.77
CA GLY A 67 -17.79 -0.03 17.33
C GLY A 67 -18.91 -1.06 17.17
N THR A 68 -20.15 -0.61 17.26
CA THR A 68 -21.34 -1.46 17.31
C THR A 68 -22.42 -1.00 16.34
N ALA A 69 -23.23 -1.93 15.85
CA ALA A 69 -24.37 -1.64 14.98
C ALA A 69 -25.58 -2.46 15.41
N ILE A 70 -26.77 -1.89 15.26
CA ILE A 70 -28.05 -2.60 15.36
C ILE A 70 -28.42 -3.08 13.96
N ALA A 71 -28.79 -4.35 13.85
CA ALA A 71 -29.17 -4.98 12.60
C ALA A 71 -30.51 -5.68 12.74
N LEU A 72 -31.44 -5.37 11.85
CA LEU A 72 -32.71 -6.05 11.70
C LEU A 72 -32.73 -6.78 10.35
N PHE A 73 -32.94 -8.08 10.39
CA PHE A 73 -33.01 -8.95 9.21
C PHE A 73 -34.42 -9.53 9.09
N ILE A 74 -35.08 -9.30 7.97
CA ILE A 74 -36.48 -9.66 7.74
C ILE A 74 -36.54 -10.66 6.59
N LYS A 75 -37.12 -11.84 6.87
CA LYS A 75 -37.49 -12.83 5.87
C LYS A 75 -39.01 -12.88 5.79
N ARG A 76 -39.57 -12.55 4.65
CA ARG A 76 -41.01 -12.61 4.39
C ARG A 76 -41.34 -13.99 3.83
N ARG A 77 -42.51 -14.51 4.22
CA ARG A 77 -43.04 -15.73 3.64
C ARG A 77 -43.22 -15.53 2.14
N ASP A 78 -42.62 -16.40 1.35
CA ASP A 78 -42.84 -16.41 -0.08
C ASP A 78 -44.23 -16.98 -0.38
N LEU A 79 -45.21 -16.09 -0.53
CA LEU A 79 -46.59 -16.45 -0.91
C LEU A 79 -46.71 -16.82 -2.39
N SER A 80 -45.64 -16.64 -3.21
CA SER A 80 -45.63 -16.99 -4.63
C SER A 80 -45.21 -18.45 -4.90
N ALA A 81 -44.74 -19.15 -3.87
CA ALA A 81 -44.33 -20.56 -3.96
C ALA A 81 -45.48 -21.56 -4.16
N SER A 82 -46.76 -21.11 -4.20
CA SER A 82 -47.88 -21.95 -4.63
C SER A 82 -47.96 -22.14 -6.15
N ASN A 83 -47.18 -21.40 -6.94
CA ASN A 83 -46.97 -21.65 -8.37
C ASN A 83 -45.49 -21.86 -8.64
N ALA A 84 -45.02 -23.08 -8.35
CA ALA A 84 -43.65 -23.54 -8.54
C ALA A 84 -43.27 -23.66 -10.03
N GLN A 85 -43.27 -22.55 -10.77
CA GLN A 85 -42.69 -22.50 -12.13
C GLN A 85 -42.35 -21.11 -12.65
N ALA A 86 -42.23 -20.11 -11.77
CA ALA A 86 -41.57 -18.84 -12.10
C ALA A 86 -40.23 -18.79 -11.36
N GLY A 87 -39.14 -18.70 -12.12
CA GLY A 87 -37.79 -18.57 -11.57
C GLY A 87 -37.69 -17.41 -10.57
N ARG A 88 -36.66 -17.48 -9.70
CA ARG A 88 -36.28 -16.48 -8.67
C ARG A 88 -35.89 -15.11 -9.25
N ASN A 89 -36.70 -14.55 -10.14
CA ASN A 89 -36.57 -13.27 -10.80
C ASN A 89 -37.88 -12.48 -10.62
N SER A 90 -38.41 -12.39 -9.40
CA SER A 90 -39.44 -11.39 -9.11
C SER A 90 -38.75 -10.07 -8.72
N GLU A 91 -39.18 -8.98 -9.36
CA GLU A 91 -38.68 -7.61 -9.19
C GLU A 91 -38.89 -7.01 -7.78
N ASN A 92 -39.31 -7.82 -6.80
CA ASN A 92 -39.29 -7.48 -5.37
C ASN A 92 -37.88 -7.74 -4.79
N GLY A 93 -36.90 -7.02 -5.32
CA GLY A 93 -35.49 -7.22 -5.00
C GLY A 93 -35.18 -7.02 -3.51
N LYS A 94 -34.29 -7.88 -2.99
CA LYS A 94 -33.65 -7.78 -1.67
C LYS A 94 -33.24 -6.34 -1.37
N LYS A 95 -33.73 -5.76 -0.28
CA LYS A 95 -33.51 -4.36 0.08
C LYS A 95 -32.57 -4.25 1.26
N VAL A 96 -31.55 -3.42 1.13
CA VAL A 96 -30.65 -3.10 2.24
C VAL A 96 -30.79 -1.61 2.55
N PHE A 97 -31.00 -1.30 3.82
CA PHE A 97 -31.18 0.02 4.35
C PHE A 97 -30.11 0.30 5.39
N TYR A 98 -29.53 1.49 5.32
CA TYR A 98 -28.47 1.93 6.22
C TYR A 98 -28.84 3.26 6.86
N SER A 99 -28.44 3.43 8.11
CA SER A 99 -28.42 4.72 8.79
C SER A 99 -27.23 4.73 9.78
N GLU A 100 -26.84 5.92 10.21
CA GLU A 100 -25.72 6.10 11.14
C GLU A 100 -26.10 7.03 12.27
N LEU A 101 -25.52 6.77 13.45
CA LEU A 101 -25.73 7.56 14.66
C LEU A 101 -24.38 7.87 15.32
N TRP A 102 -23.96 9.13 15.18
CA TRP A 102 -22.76 9.69 15.78
C TRP A 102 -23.07 10.44 17.07
N GLY A 103 -22.10 10.54 17.98
CA GLY A 103 -22.17 11.41 19.15
C GLY A 103 -21.73 10.76 20.46
N MET A 104 -21.97 11.47 21.55
CA MET A 104 -21.71 10.96 22.91
C MET A 104 -22.71 9.87 23.28
N ARG A 105 -22.30 8.96 24.18
CA ARG A 105 -23.17 7.87 24.64
C ARG A 105 -24.41 8.42 25.34
N LYS A 106 -24.18 9.32 26.30
CA LYS A 106 -25.19 10.05 27.08
C LYS A 106 -25.11 11.54 26.76
N GLY A 107 -26.23 12.23 26.83
CA GLY A 107 -26.28 13.68 26.75
C GLY A 107 -27.73 14.14 26.61
N MET A 108 -28.21 14.99 27.53
CA MET A 108 -29.60 15.42 27.60
C MET A 108 -30.12 15.92 26.24
N GLY A 109 -30.97 15.13 25.60
CA GLY A 109 -31.61 15.40 24.32
C GLY A 109 -30.70 15.30 23.08
N LYS A 110 -29.43 14.90 23.22
CA LYS A 110 -28.44 14.90 22.13
C LYS A 110 -27.53 13.67 22.08
N GLY A 111 -27.61 12.78 23.06
CA GLY A 111 -26.81 11.55 23.12
C GLY A 111 -27.43 10.38 22.35
N LYS A 112 -26.63 9.36 22.08
CA LYS A 112 -27.08 8.15 21.37
C LYS A 112 -28.23 7.44 22.09
N TYR A 113 -28.19 7.36 23.43
CA TYR A 113 -29.26 6.74 24.21
C TYR A 113 -30.59 7.47 24.08
N ASP A 114 -30.59 8.81 24.18
CA ASP A 114 -31.81 9.60 24.06
C ASP A 114 -32.38 9.48 22.64
N TRP A 115 -31.53 9.44 21.62
CA TRP A 115 -31.98 9.18 20.26
C TRP A 115 -32.61 7.79 20.12
N LEU A 116 -31.97 6.73 20.64
CA LEU A 116 -32.45 5.35 20.56
C LEU A 116 -33.75 5.11 21.35
N ILE A 117 -33.99 5.86 22.43
CA ILE A 117 -35.24 5.79 23.20
C ILE A 117 -36.41 6.43 22.42
N ASN A 118 -36.13 7.49 21.67
CA ASN A 118 -37.14 8.30 20.99
C ASN A 118 -37.33 7.96 19.51
N ASN A 119 -36.62 6.94 19.00
CA ASN A 119 -36.71 6.53 17.59
C ASN A 119 -36.88 5.04 17.43
N ASP A 120 -37.57 4.65 16.36
CA ASP A 120 -37.76 3.26 15.95
C ASP A 120 -37.50 3.09 14.44
N ILE A 121 -37.83 1.93 13.90
CA ILE A 121 -37.63 1.63 12.47
C ILE A 121 -38.40 2.59 11.54
N THR A 122 -39.51 3.17 11.99
CA THR A 122 -40.35 4.08 11.19
C THR A 122 -39.87 5.52 11.25
N THR A 123 -39.30 5.96 12.38
CA THR A 123 -38.81 7.33 12.54
C THR A 123 -37.34 7.49 12.10
N THR A 124 -36.59 6.39 12.07
CA THR A 124 -35.20 6.39 11.60
C THR A 124 -35.14 6.78 10.12
N LYS A 125 -34.25 7.73 9.79
CA LYS A 125 -34.00 8.13 8.40
C LYS A 125 -33.09 7.11 7.72
N TRP A 126 -33.71 6.18 7.00
CA TRP A 126 -33.01 5.14 6.26
C TRP A 126 -32.58 5.60 4.86
N GLN A 127 -31.33 5.34 4.52
CA GLN A 127 -30.84 5.37 3.15
C GLN A 127 -30.91 3.95 2.56
N LYS A 128 -31.64 3.78 1.46
CA LYS A 128 -31.57 2.53 0.70
C LYS A 128 -30.20 2.44 0.00
N ILE A 129 -29.50 1.34 0.20
CA ILE A 129 -28.22 1.05 -0.45
C ILE A 129 -28.34 -0.17 -1.36
N ALA A 130 -27.48 -0.26 -2.37
CA ALA A 130 -27.41 -1.36 -3.31
C ALA A 130 -26.02 -2.01 -3.24
N PRO A 131 -25.79 -2.97 -2.31
CA PRO A 131 -24.49 -3.61 -2.18
C PRO A 131 -24.09 -4.33 -3.48
N LYS A 132 -23.00 -3.88 -4.12
CA LYS A 132 -22.49 -4.44 -5.38
C LYS A 132 -21.52 -5.60 -5.15
N SER A 133 -21.34 -6.42 -6.19
CA SER A 133 -20.39 -7.54 -6.21
C SER A 133 -18.95 -7.10 -5.89
N GLU A 134 -18.07 -8.08 -5.65
CA GLU A 134 -16.72 -7.95 -5.05
C GLU A 134 -16.69 -7.85 -3.52
N PHE A 135 -17.46 -6.92 -2.93
CA PHE A 135 -17.43 -6.70 -1.48
C PHE A 135 -18.80 -6.68 -0.80
N TYR A 136 -19.89 -6.40 -1.51
CA TYR A 136 -21.24 -6.29 -0.97
C TYR A 136 -21.32 -5.42 0.29
N LEU A 137 -20.68 -4.24 0.31
CA LEU A 137 -20.64 -3.44 1.54
C LEU A 137 -22.02 -2.98 1.99
N PHE A 138 -22.18 -2.95 3.29
CA PHE A 138 -23.39 -2.53 4.00
C PHE A 138 -23.25 -1.11 4.55
N VAL A 139 -22.54 -0.26 3.82
CA VAL A 139 -22.40 1.18 4.07
C VAL A 139 -22.59 1.91 2.74
N PRO A 140 -23.02 3.18 2.76
CA PRO A 140 -23.10 4.01 1.57
C PRO A 140 -21.75 4.14 0.87
N ARG A 141 -21.80 4.28 -0.45
CA ARG A 141 -20.64 4.57 -1.30
C ARG A 141 -21.02 5.69 -2.26
N ASP A 142 -20.07 6.55 -2.61
CA ASP A 142 -20.26 7.48 -3.71
C ASP A 142 -20.16 6.71 -5.04
N GLU A 143 -21.31 6.27 -5.54
CA GLU A 143 -21.40 5.45 -6.76
C GLU A 143 -20.92 6.19 -8.01
N LYS A 144 -21.17 7.51 -8.10
CA LYS A 144 -20.70 8.31 -9.24
C LYS A 144 -19.17 8.40 -9.23
N LEU A 145 -18.59 8.59 -8.04
CA LEU A 145 -17.15 8.63 -7.87
C LEU A 145 -16.51 7.26 -8.10
N LEU A 146 -17.20 6.18 -7.69
CA LEU A 146 -16.77 4.81 -7.95
C LEU A 146 -16.76 4.51 -9.45
N GLU A 147 -17.81 4.87 -10.18
CA GLU A 147 -17.89 4.70 -11.63
C GLU A 147 -16.77 5.47 -12.35
N LEU A 148 -16.52 6.72 -11.95
CA LEU A 148 -15.41 7.52 -12.47
C LEU A 148 -14.05 6.84 -12.21
N TYR A 149 -13.84 6.33 -10.99
CA TYR A 149 -12.61 5.65 -10.60
C TYR A 149 -12.42 4.33 -11.36
N GLU A 150 -13.46 3.49 -11.42
CA GLU A 150 -13.44 2.19 -12.10
C GLU A 150 -13.28 2.30 -13.61
N GLY A 151 -13.75 3.41 -14.21
CA GLY A 151 -13.51 3.76 -15.62
C GLY A 151 -12.05 4.12 -15.94
N SER A 152 -11.14 4.07 -14.97
CA SER A 152 -9.70 4.22 -15.21
C SER A 152 -8.99 2.85 -15.18
N PRO A 153 -7.95 2.62 -16.00
CA PRO A 153 -7.23 1.35 -16.02
C PRO A 153 -6.56 1.08 -14.68
N LYS A 154 -6.69 -0.14 -14.16
CA LYS A 154 -6.01 -0.56 -12.93
C LYS A 154 -4.52 -0.76 -13.20
N ILE A 155 -3.67 -0.45 -12.21
CA ILE A 155 -2.21 -0.60 -12.37
C ILE A 155 -1.79 -2.03 -12.77
N THR A 156 -2.54 -3.06 -12.36
CA THR A 156 -2.30 -4.46 -12.76
C THR A 156 -2.63 -4.74 -14.22
N ASP A 157 -3.53 -3.97 -14.83
CA ASP A 157 -3.91 -4.10 -16.24
C ASP A 157 -2.94 -3.30 -17.12
N ILE A 158 -2.34 -2.26 -16.55
CA ILE A 158 -1.24 -1.51 -17.17
C ILE A 158 0.05 -2.36 -17.11
N PHE A 159 0.41 -2.89 -15.94
CA PHE A 159 1.61 -3.69 -15.68
C PHE A 159 1.25 -5.15 -15.32
N PRO A 160 1.03 -6.02 -16.33
CA PRO A 160 0.52 -7.37 -16.11
C PRO A 160 1.50 -8.27 -15.36
N VAL A 161 2.81 -8.09 -15.54
CA VAL A 161 3.81 -8.86 -14.80
C VAL A 161 4.14 -8.13 -13.50
N ASN A 162 3.69 -8.67 -12.37
CA ASN A 162 3.97 -8.13 -11.05
C ASN A 162 4.03 -9.26 -10.02
N SER A 163 4.66 -9.00 -8.88
CA SER A 163 4.68 -9.95 -7.76
C SER A 163 4.93 -9.23 -6.45
N VAL A 164 4.64 -9.91 -5.35
CA VAL A 164 5.00 -9.41 -4.03
C VAL A 164 6.52 -9.27 -3.86
N GLY A 165 6.93 -8.44 -2.91
CA GLY A 165 8.32 -8.28 -2.48
C GLY A 165 8.98 -9.58 -1.99
N ILE A 166 10.30 -9.52 -1.84
CA ILE A 166 11.11 -10.62 -1.29
C ILE A 166 10.76 -10.84 0.18
N VAL A 167 10.63 -12.11 0.57
CA VAL A 167 10.55 -12.54 1.98
C VAL A 167 11.80 -13.34 2.31
N THR A 168 12.61 -12.86 3.24
CA THR A 168 13.82 -13.60 3.63
C THR A 168 13.58 -14.56 4.80
N ALA A 169 12.70 -14.17 5.74
CA ALA A 169 12.50 -14.77 7.06
C ALA A 169 13.72 -14.77 8.00
N ARG A 170 14.82 -14.13 7.59
CA ARG A 170 16.09 -14.06 8.34
C ARG A 170 16.88 -12.80 8.00
N ASP A 171 16.20 -11.65 7.95
CA ASP A 171 16.75 -10.35 7.51
C ASP A 171 18.10 -10.03 8.14
N LYS A 172 18.22 -10.20 9.46
CA LYS A 172 19.48 -9.89 10.20
C LYS A 172 20.68 -10.68 9.69
N PHE A 173 20.46 -11.85 9.09
CA PHE A 173 21.50 -12.70 8.56
C PHE A 173 21.82 -12.38 7.09
N VAL A 174 20.80 -12.27 6.23
CA VAL A 174 21.00 -12.13 4.79
C VAL A 174 20.98 -10.69 4.26
N ILE A 175 20.62 -9.70 5.09
CA ILE A 175 20.62 -8.28 4.73
C ILE A 175 21.58 -7.53 5.65
N ASP A 176 22.36 -6.60 5.07
CA ASP A 176 23.20 -5.67 5.82
C ASP A 176 23.35 -4.34 5.09
N ALA A 177 23.60 -3.26 5.83
CA ALA A 177 23.96 -1.98 5.23
C ALA A 177 25.37 -2.02 4.60
N ASP A 178 26.29 -2.79 5.18
CA ASP A 178 27.66 -2.96 4.67
C ASP A 178 27.82 -4.26 3.88
N LYS A 179 28.08 -4.13 2.57
CA LYS A 179 28.36 -5.26 1.67
C LYS A 179 29.51 -6.13 2.17
N LYS A 180 30.58 -5.51 2.69
CA LYS A 180 31.78 -6.22 3.14
C LYS A 180 31.48 -7.02 4.41
N ALA A 181 30.72 -6.45 5.36
CA ALA A 181 30.26 -7.17 6.54
C ALA A 181 29.38 -8.37 6.17
N LEU A 182 28.41 -8.17 5.26
CA LEU A 182 27.58 -9.26 4.76
C LEU A 182 28.42 -10.34 4.06
N LYS A 183 29.36 -9.95 3.20
CA LYS A 183 30.25 -10.90 2.50
C LYS A 183 31.09 -11.72 3.47
N ARG A 184 31.67 -11.10 4.50
CA ARG A 184 32.41 -11.83 5.57
C ARG A 184 31.51 -12.82 6.29
N ARG A 185 30.29 -12.40 6.65
CA ARG A 185 29.29 -13.27 7.29
C ARG A 185 28.96 -14.49 6.44
N ILE A 186 28.74 -14.33 5.13
CA ILE A 186 28.47 -15.46 4.24
C ILE A 186 29.70 -16.34 4.04
N ARG A 187 30.93 -15.78 4.01
CA ARG A 187 32.15 -16.61 4.00
C ARG A 187 32.28 -17.48 5.24
N MET A 188 32.01 -16.93 6.42
CA MET A 188 31.96 -17.71 7.67
C MET A 188 30.87 -18.80 7.61
N PHE A 189 29.71 -18.49 7.01
CA PHE A 189 28.65 -19.46 6.80
C PHE A 189 29.09 -20.64 5.92
N CYS A 190 29.89 -20.38 4.89
CA CYS A 190 30.44 -21.42 4.01
C CYS A 190 31.59 -22.22 4.64
N ASP A 191 32.31 -21.67 5.63
CA ASP A 191 33.47 -22.30 6.25
C ASP A 191 33.07 -23.52 7.08
N GLU A 192 33.58 -24.70 6.72
CA GLU A 192 33.33 -25.96 7.42
C GLU A 192 33.94 -26.03 8.82
N LYS A 193 35.01 -25.28 9.04
CA LYS A 193 35.73 -25.28 10.32
C LYS A 193 34.96 -24.53 11.41
N ILE A 194 33.94 -23.75 11.04
CA ILE A 194 33.11 -23.00 11.98
C ILE A 194 31.88 -23.84 12.36
N PRO A 195 31.69 -24.23 13.62
CA PRO A 195 30.51 -24.99 14.04
C PRO A 195 29.19 -24.25 13.78
N ASP A 196 28.11 -25.01 13.59
CA ASP A 196 26.77 -24.48 13.26
C ASP A 196 26.24 -23.48 14.29
N GLU A 197 26.53 -23.69 15.57
CA GLU A 197 26.08 -22.83 16.68
C GLU A 197 26.65 -21.42 16.59
N PHE A 198 27.94 -21.27 16.26
CA PHE A 198 28.59 -19.96 16.09
C PHE A 198 28.01 -19.14 14.92
N ILE A 199 27.38 -19.81 13.96
CA ILE A 199 26.65 -19.17 12.86
C ILE A 199 25.18 -18.92 13.24
N GLY A 200 24.53 -19.89 13.87
CA GLY A 200 23.11 -19.88 14.14
C GLY A 200 22.69 -18.93 15.26
N GLU A 201 23.38 -18.97 16.40
CA GLU A 201 22.97 -18.24 17.61
C GLU A 201 22.97 -16.71 17.46
N PRO A 202 24.01 -16.06 16.91
CA PRO A 202 24.07 -14.60 16.82
C PRO A 202 22.91 -13.99 16.01
N TYR A 203 22.41 -14.76 15.03
CA TYR A 203 21.32 -14.36 14.14
C TYR A 203 20.00 -15.05 14.45
N LYS A 204 19.96 -15.89 15.50
CA LYS A 204 18.80 -16.70 15.90
C LYS A 204 18.24 -17.54 14.75
N LEU A 205 19.12 -18.14 13.95
CA LEU A 205 18.72 -19.06 12.88
C LEU A 205 18.17 -20.33 13.52
N LYS A 206 16.94 -20.69 13.17
CA LYS A 206 16.26 -21.87 13.68
C LYS A 206 15.84 -22.75 12.51
N ASP A 207 15.98 -24.04 12.71
CA ASP A 207 15.47 -25.04 11.78
C ASP A 207 13.94 -24.98 11.73
N LYS A 208 13.42 -25.23 10.52
CA LYS A 208 12.01 -25.33 10.19
C LYS A 208 11.81 -26.61 9.38
N SER A 209 10.57 -27.06 9.24
CA SER A 209 10.24 -28.24 8.41
C SER A 209 10.76 -28.15 6.97
N ASN A 210 10.87 -26.94 6.41
CA ASN A 210 11.32 -26.68 5.05
C ASN A 210 12.71 -26.05 4.94
N TRP A 211 13.45 -25.89 6.06
CA TRP A 211 14.77 -25.27 6.05
C TRP A 211 15.61 -25.72 7.25
N ASN A 212 16.80 -26.25 6.98
CA ASN A 212 17.76 -26.67 8.00
C ASN A 212 19.09 -25.93 7.81
N LEU A 213 19.69 -25.48 8.91
CA LEU A 213 20.92 -24.68 8.90
C LEU A 213 22.09 -25.43 8.27
N ARG A 214 22.37 -26.65 8.72
CA ARG A 214 23.49 -27.46 8.22
C ARG A 214 23.39 -27.70 6.72
N THR A 215 22.24 -28.18 6.26
CA THR A 215 21.99 -28.41 4.83
C THR A 215 22.07 -27.11 4.02
N ALA A 216 21.62 -25.98 4.59
CA ALA A 216 21.75 -24.69 3.93
C ALA A 216 23.22 -24.27 3.77
N ARG A 217 24.06 -24.51 4.78
CA ARG A 217 25.51 -24.27 4.71
C ARG A 217 26.18 -25.10 3.64
N GLU A 218 25.91 -26.40 3.61
CA GLU A 218 26.42 -27.32 2.59
C GLU A 218 26.05 -26.87 1.17
N LYS A 219 24.77 -26.52 0.95
CA LYS A 219 24.29 -26.06 -0.36
C LYS A 219 24.98 -24.77 -0.82
N VAL A 220 25.15 -23.78 0.06
CA VAL A 220 25.80 -22.51 -0.32
C VAL A 220 27.31 -22.72 -0.50
N ARG A 221 27.95 -23.57 0.31
CA ARG A 221 29.36 -23.93 0.15
C ARG A 221 29.65 -24.59 -1.21
N ASN A 222 28.75 -25.46 -1.65
CA ASN A 222 28.91 -26.21 -2.90
C ASN A 222 28.51 -25.42 -4.16
N ASP A 223 27.88 -24.26 -4.01
CA ASP A 223 27.62 -23.34 -5.12
C ASP A 223 28.89 -22.54 -5.44
N LYS A 224 29.54 -22.84 -6.57
CA LYS A 224 30.78 -22.15 -6.98
C LYS A 224 30.58 -20.66 -7.29
N ASP A 225 29.35 -20.27 -7.59
CA ASP A 225 29.00 -18.91 -8.01
C ASP A 225 28.23 -18.15 -6.92
N TRP A 226 28.27 -18.63 -5.68
CA TRP A 226 27.53 -18.01 -4.57
C TRP A 226 27.87 -16.53 -4.42
N GLU A 227 29.11 -16.11 -4.71
CA GLU A 227 29.55 -14.70 -4.65
C GLU A 227 28.80 -13.79 -5.65
N ASN A 228 28.15 -14.33 -6.68
CA ASN A 228 27.31 -13.56 -7.61
C ASN A 228 25.91 -13.26 -7.05
N SER A 229 25.54 -13.83 -5.90
CA SER A 229 24.23 -13.64 -5.28
C SER A 229 24.11 -12.33 -4.48
N PHE A 230 25.14 -11.48 -4.41
CA PHE A 230 25.04 -10.19 -3.73
C PHE A 230 24.38 -9.12 -4.60
N ALA A 231 23.26 -8.58 -4.13
CA ALA A 231 22.53 -7.53 -4.81
C ALA A 231 22.12 -6.42 -3.84
N GLN A 232 21.67 -5.28 -4.37
CA GLN A 232 21.03 -4.25 -3.57
C GLN A 232 19.53 -4.54 -3.42
N ILE A 233 18.99 -4.24 -2.24
CA ILE A 233 17.56 -4.32 -1.93
C ILE A 233 17.11 -3.02 -1.27
N LEU A 234 16.01 -2.46 -1.75
CA LEU A 234 15.31 -1.40 -1.05
C LEU A 234 14.58 -2.04 0.13
N TYR A 235 15.09 -1.82 1.34
CA TYR A 235 14.52 -2.39 2.55
C TYR A 235 13.31 -1.58 2.99
N ARG A 236 13.45 -0.26 3.10
CA ARG A 236 12.40 0.72 3.46
C ARG A 236 12.57 1.97 2.59
N PRO A 237 11.65 2.94 2.59
CA PRO A 237 11.78 4.11 1.71
C PRO A 237 13.09 4.81 2.02
N PHE A 238 13.91 5.02 0.99
CA PHE A 238 15.27 5.57 1.06
C PHE A 238 16.29 4.77 1.89
N ASP A 239 16.03 3.51 2.26
CA ASP A 239 16.96 2.66 3.01
C ASP A 239 17.38 1.46 2.15
N VAL A 240 18.28 1.72 1.19
CA VAL A 240 18.87 0.68 0.34
C VAL A 240 19.97 -0.05 1.10
N LYS A 241 19.94 -1.38 1.07
CA LYS A 241 20.88 -2.29 1.75
C LYS A 241 21.41 -3.32 0.76
N TRP A 242 22.37 -4.12 1.21
CA TRP A 242 22.85 -5.30 0.51
C TRP A 242 22.08 -6.54 0.99
N ILE A 243 21.75 -7.42 0.06
CA ILE A 243 21.16 -8.72 0.32
C ILE A 243 22.04 -9.82 -0.28
N PHE A 244 22.13 -10.95 0.42
CA PHE A 244 22.57 -12.21 -0.15
C PHE A 244 21.37 -12.93 -0.77
N TYR A 245 21.09 -12.65 -2.03
CA TYR A 245 19.88 -13.06 -2.77
C TYR A 245 19.99 -14.49 -3.34
N HIS A 246 20.25 -15.45 -2.44
CA HIS A 246 20.45 -16.85 -2.78
C HIS A 246 19.23 -17.70 -2.39
N GLY A 247 18.79 -18.61 -3.27
CA GLY A 247 17.55 -19.39 -3.10
C GLY A 247 17.53 -20.30 -1.87
N THR A 248 18.70 -20.74 -1.39
CA THR A 248 18.82 -21.52 -0.15
C THR A 248 18.55 -20.70 1.11
N LEU A 249 18.83 -19.39 1.09
CA LEU A 249 18.76 -18.51 2.25
C LEU A 249 17.62 -17.49 2.20
N VAL A 250 17.01 -17.29 1.05
CA VAL A 250 15.83 -16.43 0.89
C VAL A 250 14.58 -17.29 0.79
N GLU A 251 13.67 -17.18 1.76
CA GLU A 251 12.47 -18.03 1.84
C GLU A 251 11.53 -17.88 0.63
N ARG A 252 11.32 -16.65 0.15
CA ARG A 252 10.54 -16.38 -1.07
C ARG A 252 11.28 -15.35 -1.92
N PRO A 253 12.12 -15.79 -2.87
CA PRO A 253 12.92 -14.88 -3.68
C PRO A 253 12.11 -14.17 -4.76
N ARG A 254 10.98 -14.76 -5.21
CA ARG A 254 10.11 -14.19 -6.26
C ARG A 254 10.87 -13.93 -7.58
N ARG A 255 11.78 -14.84 -7.94
CA ARG A 255 12.68 -14.74 -9.13
C ARG A 255 11.94 -14.40 -10.42
N ASN A 256 10.73 -14.91 -10.63
CA ASN A 256 9.91 -14.63 -11.82
C ASN A 256 9.72 -13.13 -12.11
N VAL A 257 9.73 -12.28 -11.08
CA VAL A 257 9.60 -10.82 -11.23
C VAL A 257 10.84 -10.10 -10.73
N MET A 258 11.38 -10.48 -9.56
CA MET A 258 12.49 -9.79 -8.93
C MET A 258 13.79 -9.81 -9.76
N ARG A 259 14.00 -10.83 -10.59
CA ARG A 259 15.18 -10.88 -11.48
C ARG A 259 15.29 -9.64 -12.38
N HIS A 260 14.15 -9.05 -12.75
CA HIS A 260 14.13 -7.88 -13.63
C HIS A 260 14.70 -6.63 -12.95
N MET A 261 14.79 -6.61 -11.62
CA MET A 261 15.37 -5.52 -10.84
C MET A 261 16.83 -5.76 -10.43
N VAL A 262 17.44 -6.88 -10.84
CA VAL A 262 18.88 -7.11 -10.70
C VAL A 262 19.66 -6.34 -11.75
N GLN A 263 19.05 -6.15 -12.93
CA GLN A 263 19.52 -5.28 -14.00
C GLN A 263 18.97 -3.86 -13.82
N GLU A 264 19.49 -2.90 -14.60
CA GLU A 264 18.97 -1.54 -14.59
C GLU A 264 17.48 -1.51 -14.95
N ASN A 265 16.64 -1.05 -14.03
CA ASN A 265 15.20 -1.01 -14.23
C ASN A 265 14.57 0.06 -13.34
N LEU A 266 13.28 0.31 -13.57
CA LEU A 266 12.41 1.06 -12.69
C LEU A 266 11.25 0.16 -12.28
N GLY A 267 10.62 0.44 -11.16
CA GLY A 267 9.40 -0.27 -10.80
C GLY A 267 8.61 0.47 -9.74
N PHE A 268 7.29 0.28 -9.75
CA PHE A 268 6.44 0.77 -8.67
C PHE A 268 6.39 -0.22 -7.53
N ILE A 269 6.29 0.31 -6.33
CA ILE A 269 6.06 -0.43 -5.10
C ILE A 269 4.76 0.09 -4.50
N MET A 270 3.81 -0.81 -4.29
CA MET A 270 2.56 -0.50 -3.59
C MET A 270 1.88 -1.78 -3.07
N PRO A 271 1.16 -1.72 -1.96
CA PRO A 271 0.33 -2.84 -1.52
C PRO A 271 -0.98 -2.87 -2.29
N LYS A 272 -1.61 -4.06 -2.36
CA LYS A 272 -2.98 -4.19 -2.87
C LYS A 272 -4.01 -3.51 -1.97
N ARG A 273 -3.79 -3.55 -0.65
CA ARG A 273 -4.73 -3.05 0.36
C ARG A 273 -3.99 -2.32 1.46
N VAL A 274 -4.66 -1.36 2.08
CA VAL A 274 -4.11 -0.56 3.18
C VAL A 274 -5.02 -0.68 4.39
N GLU A 275 -4.51 -1.31 5.44
CA GLU A 275 -5.23 -1.52 6.71
C GLU A 275 -4.88 -0.47 7.77
N THR A 276 -4.01 0.48 7.43
CA THR A 276 -3.62 1.57 8.31
C THR A 276 -4.63 2.72 8.22
N LYS A 277 -4.83 3.43 9.33
CA LYS A 277 -5.79 4.55 9.44
C LYS A 277 -5.22 5.90 8.98
N ILE A 278 -4.06 5.86 8.32
CA ILE A 278 -3.43 7.06 7.77
C ILE A 278 -3.93 7.30 6.34
N PRO A 279 -3.88 8.55 5.84
CA PRO A 279 -4.14 8.83 4.44
C PRO A 279 -3.29 7.95 3.51
N TRP A 280 -3.85 7.60 2.35
CA TRP A 280 -3.15 6.77 1.40
C TRP A 280 -1.93 7.52 0.83
N SER A 281 -0.74 6.93 1.01
CA SER A 281 0.54 7.41 0.45
C SER A 281 1.44 6.21 0.11
N HIS A 282 0.83 5.04 -0.14
CA HIS A 282 1.51 3.75 -0.21
C HIS A 282 2.05 3.46 -1.61
N VAL A 283 2.83 4.40 -2.15
CA VAL A 283 3.44 4.29 -3.46
C VAL A 283 4.85 4.85 -3.45
N PHE A 284 5.79 4.05 -3.94
CA PHE A 284 7.18 4.46 -4.09
C PHE A 284 7.77 3.85 -5.36
N CYS A 285 8.91 4.36 -5.81
CA CYS A 285 9.63 3.80 -6.94
C CYS A 285 10.91 3.09 -6.46
N ALA A 286 11.39 2.14 -7.23
CA ALA A 286 12.67 1.48 -6.99
C ALA A 286 13.40 1.20 -8.30
N ASN A 287 14.72 1.09 -8.19
CA ASN A 287 15.63 0.67 -9.25
C ASN A 287 16.49 -0.54 -8.86
N VAL A 288 16.11 -1.22 -7.77
CA VAL A 288 16.79 -2.37 -7.17
C VAL A 288 15.74 -3.37 -6.67
N LEU A 289 16.16 -4.52 -6.14
CA LEU A 289 15.24 -5.50 -5.53
C LEU A 289 14.41 -4.86 -4.42
N VAL A 290 13.24 -5.42 -4.12
CA VAL A 290 12.30 -4.82 -3.15
C VAL A 290 11.88 -5.84 -2.09
N GLU A 291 11.87 -5.41 -0.84
CA GLU A 291 11.40 -6.18 0.31
C GLU A 291 9.87 -6.08 0.43
N HIS A 292 9.20 -7.13 0.93
CA HIS A 292 7.73 -7.21 0.95
C HIS A 292 6.99 -6.23 1.87
N VAL A 293 7.70 -5.46 2.70
CA VAL A 293 7.17 -4.49 3.68
C VAL A 293 7.88 -3.14 3.52
N THR A 294 8.27 -2.80 2.29
CA THR A 294 9.02 -1.59 1.94
C THR A 294 8.23 -0.31 2.19
N VAL A 295 6.96 -0.23 1.79
CA VAL A 295 6.08 0.93 1.99
C VAL A 295 4.91 0.62 2.92
N SER A 296 4.38 -0.61 2.94
CA SER A 296 3.31 -0.99 3.87
C SER A 296 3.88 -1.51 5.18
N LEU A 297 3.17 -1.27 6.30
CA LEU A 297 3.51 -1.80 7.63
C LEU A 297 2.75 -3.08 7.99
N LYS A 298 1.60 -3.30 7.36
CA LYS A 298 0.62 -4.33 7.75
C LYS A 298 0.27 -5.29 6.63
N THR A 299 0.49 -4.86 5.39
CA THR A 299 0.16 -5.64 4.19
C THR A 299 1.42 -5.84 3.36
N ILE A 300 1.30 -6.66 2.34
CA ILE A 300 2.41 -7.05 1.48
C ILE A 300 2.47 -6.10 0.28
N ASP A 301 3.65 -5.56 0.02
CA ASP A 301 3.94 -4.72 -1.14
C ASP A 301 4.19 -5.56 -2.39
N TYR A 302 3.67 -5.07 -3.51
CA TYR A 302 3.89 -5.59 -4.85
C TYR A 302 4.87 -4.70 -5.61
N LEU A 303 5.69 -5.33 -6.43
CA LEU A 303 6.58 -4.71 -7.39
C LEU A 303 6.00 -4.86 -8.81
N PHE A 304 5.95 -3.74 -9.52
CA PHE A 304 5.58 -3.64 -10.93
C PHE A 304 6.80 -3.13 -11.71
N PRO A 305 7.67 -4.00 -12.25
CA PRO A 305 8.85 -3.56 -13.00
C PRO A 305 8.43 -2.90 -14.32
N LEU A 306 9.16 -1.88 -14.77
CA LEU A 306 8.93 -1.19 -16.03
C LEU A 306 9.37 -2.03 -17.22
N TYR A 307 10.48 -2.75 -17.07
CA TYR A 307 11.02 -3.62 -18.10
C TYR A 307 11.07 -5.09 -17.68
N LEU A 308 10.87 -5.97 -18.67
CA LEU A 308 11.04 -7.40 -18.57
C LEU A 308 12.28 -7.81 -19.35
N TYR A 309 13.14 -8.56 -18.69
CA TYR A 309 14.35 -9.13 -19.25
C TYR A 309 14.11 -10.60 -19.67
N PRO A 310 14.73 -11.07 -20.75
CA PRO A 310 14.68 -12.49 -21.12
C PRO A 310 15.13 -13.40 -19.97
N ASP A 311 14.49 -14.56 -19.86
CA ASP A 311 14.86 -15.59 -18.90
C ASP A 311 15.96 -16.47 -19.48
N LEU A 312 17.23 -16.17 -19.17
CA LEU A 312 18.36 -16.94 -19.71
C LEU A 312 18.46 -18.36 -19.13
N ASP A 313 17.79 -18.62 -17.99
CA ASP A 313 17.80 -19.92 -17.31
C ASP A 313 16.70 -20.87 -17.82
N LYS A 314 15.76 -20.37 -18.65
CA LYS A 314 14.79 -21.22 -19.34
C LYS A 314 15.34 -21.62 -20.70
N ASN A 315 15.83 -22.86 -20.78
CA ASN A 315 16.11 -23.55 -22.05
C ASN A 315 14.80 -23.80 -22.81
N ASP A 316 14.19 -22.77 -23.39
CA ASP A 316 13.17 -22.96 -24.41
C ASP A 316 13.85 -23.43 -25.70
N LEU A 317 13.29 -24.45 -26.34
CA LEU A 317 13.78 -25.11 -27.56
C LEU A 317 13.97 -24.14 -28.76
N PHE A 318 13.45 -22.92 -28.64
CA PHE A 318 13.54 -21.83 -29.63
C PHE A 318 14.44 -20.66 -29.21
N SER A 319 15.19 -20.79 -28.11
CA SER A 319 16.10 -19.75 -27.60
C SER A 319 17.21 -19.37 -28.59
N HIS A 320 17.63 -20.29 -29.46
CA HIS A 320 18.60 -20.02 -30.54
C HIS A 320 18.06 -19.14 -31.68
N LEU A 321 16.75 -18.88 -31.74
CA LEU A 321 16.14 -18.02 -32.77
C LEU A 321 15.84 -16.59 -32.28
N LYS A 322 16.13 -16.28 -31.01
CA LYS A 322 15.95 -14.95 -30.43
C LYS A 322 17.21 -14.51 -29.67
N GLU A 323 18.25 -14.19 -30.42
CA GLU A 323 19.45 -13.49 -29.93
C GLU A 323 19.20 -12.04 -29.46
N SER A 324 17.96 -11.62 -29.19
CA SER A 324 17.73 -10.28 -28.64
C SER A 324 17.94 -10.31 -27.12
N LYS A 325 19.08 -9.79 -26.64
CA LYS A 325 19.26 -9.34 -25.24
C LYS A 325 18.34 -8.18 -24.83
N GLU A 326 17.42 -7.78 -25.72
CA GLU A 326 16.60 -6.58 -25.56
C GLU A 326 15.51 -6.76 -24.50
N LYS A 327 15.51 -5.84 -23.55
CA LYS A 327 14.44 -5.68 -22.55
C LYS A 327 13.15 -5.20 -23.22
N LYS A 328 12.00 -5.69 -22.77
CA LYS A 328 10.68 -5.28 -23.27
C LYS A 328 9.90 -4.51 -22.21
N PRO A 329 9.15 -3.45 -22.56
CA PRO A 329 8.29 -2.77 -21.59
C PRO A 329 7.21 -3.71 -21.03
N ASN A 330 6.99 -3.66 -19.72
CA ASN A 330 5.90 -4.33 -19.02
C ASN A 330 4.63 -3.46 -19.02
N ILE A 331 4.27 -2.90 -20.16
CA ILE A 331 3.06 -2.08 -20.31
C ILE A 331 2.19 -2.76 -21.35
N SER A 332 0.92 -2.99 -21.03
CA SER A 332 0.00 -3.69 -21.93
C SER A 332 -0.16 -2.95 -23.26
N GLU A 333 -0.26 -3.71 -24.35
CA GLU A 333 -0.38 -3.15 -25.70
C GLU A 333 -1.61 -2.25 -25.84
N LYS A 334 -2.72 -2.59 -25.17
CA LYS A 334 -3.93 -1.76 -25.12
C LYS A 334 -3.63 -0.34 -24.62
N ILE A 335 -2.84 -0.20 -23.56
CA ILE A 335 -2.47 1.11 -23.01
C ILE A 335 -1.58 1.86 -24.00
N PHE A 336 -0.59 1.18 -24.60
CA PHE A 336 0.28 1.81 -25.59
C PHE A 336 -0.48 2.30 -26.82
N SER A 337 -1.36 1.48 -27.37
CA SER A 337 -2.15 1.81 -28.56
C SER A 337 -3.06 3.01 -28.31
N ALA A 338 -3.84 2.97 -27.22
CA ALA A 338 -4.74 4.04 -26.83
C ALA A 338 -4.02 5.39 -26.64
N LEU A 339 -2.86 5.38 -25.95
CA LEU A 339 -2.06 6.59 -25.75
C LEU A 339 -1.41 7.09 -27.05
N SER A 340 -0.91 6.17 -27.88
CA SER A 340 -0.27 6.52 -29.15
C SER A 340 -1.27 7.12 -30.13
N GLU A 341 -2.47 6.55 -30.20
CA GLU A 341 -3.57 7.05 -31.03
C GLU A 341 -4.07 8.41 -30.55
N THR A 342 -4.21 8.58 -29.23
CA THR A 342 -4.65 9.85 -28.62
C THR A 342 -3.64 10.97 -28.86
N TYR A 343 -2.35 10.72 -28.61
CA TYR A 343 -1.31 11.75 -28.70
C TYR A 343 -0.67 11.90 -30.08
N LYS A 344 -1.07 11.06 -31.04
CA LYS A 344 -0.51 10.95 -32.40
C LYS A 344 1.01 10.71 -32.41
N THR A 345 1.56 10.22 -31.31
CA THR A 345 2.97 9.87 -31.12
C THR A 345 3.05 8.80 -30.04
N LYS A 346 3.95 7.83 -30.19
CA LYS A 346 4.18 6.81 -29.18
C LYS A 346 4.93 7.39 -27.98
N PRO A 347 4.32 7.50 -26.78
CA PRO A 347 5.06 7.89 -25.59
C PRO A 347 6.06 6.79 -25.20
N SER A 348 7.18 7.18 -24.60
CA SER A 348 8.14 6.23 -24.04
C SER A 348 7.57 5.50 -22.82
N PRO A 349 8.03 4.27 -22.51
CA PRO A 349 7.66 3.58 -21.27
C PRO A 349 7.92 4.42 -20.01
N GLU A 350 9.03 5.15 -19.98
CA GLU A 350 9.38 6.05 -18.89
C GLU A 350 8.42 7.22 -18.75
N GLU A 351 7.99 7.87 -19.84
CA GLU A 351 6.98 8.94 -19.76
C GLU A 351 5.67 8.44 -19.15
N ILE A 352 5.23 7.23 -19.53
CA ILE A 352 4.03 6.60 -18.93
C ILE A 352 4.26 6.33 -17.45
N PHE A 353 5.41 5.75 -17.09
CA PHE A 353 5.78 5.49 -15.70
C PHE A 353 5.76 6.78 -14.88
N TYR A 354 6.40 7.85 -15.36
CA TYR A 354 6.46 9.11 -14.64
C TYR A 354 5.10 9.79 -14.55
N TYR A 355 4.28 9.78 -15.60
CA TYR A 355 2.92 10.29 -15.54
C TYR A 355 2.11 9.61 -14.42
N ILE A 356 2.12 8.27 -14.39
CA ILE A 356 1.44 7.47 -13.36
C ILE A 356 1.97 7.85 -11.97
N TYR A 357 3.29 8.02 -11.84
CA TYR A 357 3.90 8.40 -10.57
C TYR A 357 3.43 9.78 -10.08
N ALA A 358 3.32 10.76 -10.97
CA ALA A 358 2.81 12.09 -10.63
C ALA A 358 1.34 12.03 -10.20
N VAL A 359 0.48 11.31 -10.92
CA VAL A 359 -0.93 11.10 -10.56
C VAL A 359 -1.04 10.50 -9.15
N PHE A 360 -0.27 9.46 -8.86
CA PHE A 360 -0.26 8.82 -7.55
C PHE A 360 0.39 9.67 -6.45
N TYR A 361 1.05 10.79 -6.78
CA TYR A 361 1.56 11.78 -5.84
C TYR A 361 0.69 13.03 -5.67
N SER A 362 -0.36 13.20 -6.48
CA SER A 362 -1.37 14.24 -6.24
C SER A 362 -2.12 14.00 -4.94
N ASN A 363 -2.12 14.97 -4.02
CA ASN A 363 -2.95 14.89 -2.82
C ASN A 363 -4.43 15.05 -3.15
N THR A 364 -4.77 15.75 -4.25
CA THR A 364 -6.13 15.83 -4.77
C THR A 364 -6.65 14.44 -5.15
N TYR A 365 -5.90 13.68 -5.95
CA TYR A 365 -6.23 12.28 -6.27
C TYR A 365 -6.35 11.40 -5.03
N ARG A 366 -5.34 11.45 -4.15
CA ARG A 366 -5.28 10.62 -2.94
C ARG A 366 -6.43 10.86 -1.99
N THR A 367 -6.83 12.12 -1.82
CA THR A 367 -7.95 12.52 -0.95
C THR A 367 -9.27 12.15 -1.59
N LYS A 368 -9.45 12.44 -2.89
CA LYS A 368 -10.68 12.16 -3.64
C LYS A 368 -11.02 10.67 -3.65
N TYR A 369 -10.05 9.80 -3.95
CA TYR A 369 -10.28 8.36 -4.06
C TYR A 369 -9.83 7.56 -2.82
N ALA A 370 -9.72 8.22 -1.66
CA ALA A 370 -9.14 7.62 -0.45
C ALA A 370 -9.82 6.30 -0.02
N GLU A 371 -11.13 6.18 -0.24
CA GLU A 371 -11.90 4.98 0.11
C GLU A 371 -11.53 3.79 -0.78
N PHE A 372 -11.37 4.01 -2.09
CA PHE A 372 -11.08 2.96 -3.06
C PHE A 372 -9.60 2.56 -3.04
N LEU A 373 -8.70 3.53 -2.81
CA LEU A 373 -7.26 3.30 -2.69
C LEU A 373 -6.88 2.41 -1.49
N LYS A 374 -7.76 2.29 -0.49
CA LYS A 374 -7.54 1.41 0.67
C LYS A 374 -7.89 -0.05 0.41
N THR A 375 -8.81 -0.32 -0.52
CA THR A 375 -9.44 -1.64 -0.67
C THR A 375 -8.88 -2.47 -1.81
N ASP A 376 -8.27 -1.82 -2.81
CA ASP A 376 -7.64 -2.48 -3.95
C ASP A 376 -6.53 -1.63 -4.59
N PHE A 377 -5.86 -2.18 -5.61
CA PHE A 377 -4.83 -1.48 -6.37
C PHE A 377 -5.35 -0.18 -7.02
N PRO A 378 -4.49 0.85 -7.10
CA PRO A 378 -4.86 2.14 -7.66
C PRO A 378 -5.15 2.06 -9.17
N ARG A 379 -6.06 2.94 -9.63
CA ARG A 379 -6.42 3.11 -11.04
C ARG A 379 -5.93 4.47 -11.56
N VAL A 380 -5.48 4.52 -12.81
CA VAL A 380 -4.80 5.69 -13.38
C VAL A 380 -5.71 6.43 -14.36
N PRO A 381 -6.21 7.63 -14.03
CA PRO A 381 -6.84 8.48 -15.04
C PRO A 381 -5.80 8.98 -16.04
N PHE A 382 -6.00 8.70 -17.32
CA PHE A 382 -5.20 9.26 -18.41
C PHE A 382 -5.94 10.40 -19.10
N THR A 383 -5.29 11.55 -19.20
CA THR A 383 -5.81 12.72 -19.92
C THR A 383 -5.63 12.58 -21.44
N LYS A 384 -6.53 13.18 -22.23
CA LYS A 384 -6.38 13.35 -23.68
C LYS A 384 -5.42 14.48 -24.02
N ASP A 385 -5.20 15.41 -23.10
CA ASP A 385 -4.31 16.55 -23.29
C ASP A 385 -2.85 16.08 -23.20
N LYS A 386 -2.20 16.03 -24.37
CA LYS A 386 -0.79 15.67 -24.50
C LYS A 386 0.15 16.60 -23.73
N HIS A 387 -0.15 17.90 -23.65
CA HIS A 387 0.67 18.85 -22.91
C HIS A 387 0.55 18.61 -21.41
N LEU A 388 -0.66 18.37 -20.92
CA LEU A 388 -0.90 18.02 -19.52
C LEU A 388 -0.24 16.68 -19.15
N PHE A 389 -0.34 15.67 -20.02
CA PHE A 389 0.37 14.39 -19.86
C PHE A 389 1.88 14.60 -19.72
N LYS A 390 2.49 15.35 -20.64
CA LYS A 390 3.93 15.62 -20.61
C LYS A 390 4.35 16.40 -19.37
N LYS A 391 3.58 17.41 -18.95
CA LYS A 391 3.86 18.21 -17.76
C LYS A 391 3.82 17.36 -16.48
N LEU A 392 2.82 16.49 -16.36
CA LEU A 392 2.75 15.54 -15.25
C LEU A 392 3.87 14.50 -15.31
N ALA A 393 4.23 14.00 -16.50
CA ALA A 393 5.38 13.11 -16.66
C ALA A 393 6.70 13.79 -16.24
N GLU A 394 6.89 15.08 -16.51
CA GLU A 394 8.05 15.84 -16.05
C GLU A 394 8.10 15.92 -14.51
N TYR A 395 6.98 16.26 -13.86
CA TYR A 395 6.90 16.25 -12.39
C TYR A 395 7.14 14.86 -11.81
N GLY A 396 6.59 13.83 -12.44
CA GLY A 396 6.80 12.43 -12.06
C GLY A 396 8.26 12.00 -12.18
N LYS A 397 8.96 12.45 -13.22
CA LYS A 397 10.39 12.21 -13.40
C LYS A 397 11.19 12.88 -12.29
N ARG A 398 10.90 14.15 -12.00
CA ARG A 398 11.54 14.88 -10.88
C ARG A 398 11.30 14.18 -9.54
N LEU A 399 10.08 13.71 -9.27
CA LEU A 399 9.77 12.91 -8.08
C LEU A 399 10.57 11.60 -8.05
N ALA A 400 10.63 10.86 -9.15
CA ALA A 400 11.38 9.61 -9.22
C ALA A 400 12.88 9.87 -9.02
N ASP A 401 13.45 10.90 -9.64
CA ASP A 401 14.86 11.28 -9.49
C ASP A 401 15.19 11.67 -8.03
N LEU A 402 14.28 12.34 -7.32
CA LEU A 402 14.41 12.61 -5.87
C LEU A 402 14.36 11.32 -5.04
N HIS A 403 13.39 10.45 -5.33
CA HIS A 403 13.15 9.22 -4.56
C HIS A 403 14.18 8.12 -4.77
N LEU A 404 14.85 8.12 -5.93
CA LEU A 404 15.98 7.25 -6.25
C LEU A 404 17.34 7.85 -5.85
N MET A 405 17.36 9.01 -5.18
CA MET A 405 18.56 9.74 -4.78
C MET A 405 19.49 10.12 -5.95
N ARG A 406 18.91 10.43 -7.12
CA ARG A 406 19.63 10.79 -8.36
C ARG A 406 19.60 12.28 -8.67
N SER A 407 18.70 13.04 -8.04
CA SER A 407 18.54 14.46 -8.33
C SER A 407 19.75 15.28 -7.85
N PRO A 408 20.35 16.12 -8.71
CA PRO A 408 21.41 17.05 -8.31
C PRO A 408 20.97 18.05 -7.23
N GLY A 409 19.67 18.34 -7.14
CA GLY A 409 19.12 19.22 -6.10
C GLY A 409 19.35 18.71 -4.67
N LEU A 410 19.67 17.42 -4.51
CA LEU A 410 19.97 16.81 -3.21
C LEU A 410 21.36 17.19 -2.67
N ASP A 411 22.23 17.75 -3.50
CA ASP A 411 23.58 18.17 -3.06
C ASP A 411 23.58 19.50 -2.29
N SER A 412 22.44 20.19 -2.27
CA SER A 412 22.18 21.39 -1.45
C SER A 412 21.21 21.06 -0.32
N PRO A 413 21.70 20.52 0.82
CA PRO A 413 20.82 20.02 1.86
C PRO A 413 20.06 21.15 2.58
N VAL A 414 18.76 20.93 2.80
CA VAL A 414 17.90 21.88 3.54
C VAL A 414 18.06 21.78 5.06
N ILE A 415 18.65 20.68 5.55
CA ILE A 415 18.93 20.47 6.96
C ILE A 415 20.44 20.36 7.22
N LYS A 416 20.86 20.72 8.44
CA LYS A 416 22.26 20.66 8.86
C LYS A 416 22.40 19.81 10.11
N PHE A 417 23.49 19.04 10.20
CA PHE A 417 23.83 18.31 11.41
C PHE A 417 24.73 19.19 12.29
N GLN A 418 24.38 19.32 13.56
CA GLN A 418 25.00 20.23 14.52
C GLN A 418 25.31 19.53 15.84
N GLY A 419 26.17 20.15 16.65
CA GLY A 419 26.55 19.69 17.99
C GLY A 419 27.86 18.88 18.02
N THR A 420 28.36 18.65 19.23
CA THR A 420 29.64 17.96 19.48
C THR A 420 29.39 16.58 20.10
N GLY A 421 30.03 15.53 19.57
CA GLY A 421 29.88 14.16 20.10
C GLY A 421 30.18 13.06 19.07
N ASP A 422 29.96 11.80 19.48
CA ASP A 422 30.30 10.60 18.69
C ASP A 422 29.27 10.26 17.59
N LYS A 423 28.19 11.03 17.43
CA LYS A 423 27.08 10.81 16.49
C LYS A 423 26.28 9.54 16.78
N ARG A 424 26.31 9.06 18.02
CA ARG A 424 25.47 7.94 18.44
C ARG A 424 24.01 8.34 18.50
N VAL A 425 23.16 7.54 17.86
CA VAL A 425 21.71 7.66 18.00
C VAL A 425 21.29 6.97 19.28
N ASP A 426 20.81 7.73 20.26
CA ASP A 426 20.34 7.21 21.54
C ASP A 426 18.87 7.55 21.76
N LYS A 427 18.59 8.78 22.18
CA LYS A 427 17.23 9.28 22.43
C LYS A 427 16.83 10.32 21.39
N ILE A 428 15.94 9.91 20.48
CA ILE A 428 15.36 10.80 19.49
C ILE A 428 14.37 11.73 20.18
N LYS A 429 14.59 13.04 20.10
CA LYS A 429 13.68 14.08 20.64
C LYS A 429 13.41 15.13 19.57
N HIS A 430 12.14 15.42 19.34
CA HIS A 430 11.71 16.51 18.47
C HIS A 430 11.52 17.78 19.30
N ASP A 431 12.27 18.81 18.96
CA ASP A 431 12.07 20.20 19.39
C ASP A 431 11.42 20.96 18.25
N LYS A 432 10.11 21.19 18.38
CA LYS A 432 9.28 21.78 17.32
C LYS A 432 9.55 23.26 17.13
N GLU A 433 9.79 23.98 18.23
CA GLU A 433 9.99 25.44 18.21
C GLU A 433 11.32 25.79 17.56
N GLY A 434 12.35 24.99 17.81
CA GLY A 434 13.66 25.16 17.18
C GLY A 434 13.83 24.46 15.83
N GLU A 435 12.82 23.73 15.32
CA GLU A 435 12.92 22.85 14.14
C GLU A 435 14.11 21.88 14.21
N ARG A 436 14.30 21.26 15.39
CA ARG A 436 15.44 20.39 15.69
C ARG A 436 15.01 18.97 16.01
N ILE A 437 15.72 18.00 15.42
CA ILE A 437 15.63 16.58 15.79
C ILE A 437 16.94 16.15 16.44
N TYR A 438 16.91 16.04 17.76
CA TYR A 438 18.02 15.51 18.54
C TYR A 438 18.14 14.01 18.33
N ILE A 439 19.36 13.53 18.10
CA ILE A 439 19.68 12.09 18.07
C ILE A 439 20.23 11.61 19.41
N ASN A 440 20.78 12.52 20.22
CA ASN A 440 21.24 12.33 21.58
C ASN A 440 21.14 13.68 22.34
N LYS A 441 21.80 13.81 23.51
CA LYS A 441 21.70 15.03 24.33
C LYS A 441 22.25 16.28 23.62
N ASP A 442 23.34 16.14 22.87
CA ASP A 442 24.17 17.27 22.43
C ASP A 442 24.19 17.45 20.90
N GLN A 443 23.71 16.46 20.14
CA GLN A 443 23.75 16.45 18.68
C GLN A 443 22.36 16.33 18.05
N TYR A 444 22.14 17.10 16.99
CA TYR A 444 20.82 17.23 16.36
C TYR A 444 20.92 17.59 14.87
N PHE A 445 19.82 17.34 14.16
CA PHE A 445 19.58 17.92 12.84
C PHE A 445 18.72 19.18 12.98
N GLU A 446 19.14 20.27 12.36
CA GLU A 446 18.50 21.59 12.38
C GLU A 446 17.87 21.91 11.01
N GLY A 447 16.76 22.66 11.02
CA GLY A 447 16.00 23.04 9.82
C GLY A 447 14.98 21.98 9.38
N LEU A 448 14.63 21.05 10.27
CA LEU A 448 13.73 19.94 9.97
C LEU A 448 12.29 20.35 10.31
N GLU A 449 11.67 21.10 9.39
CA GLU A 449 10.27 21.55 9.46
C GLU A 449 9.31 20.40 9.83
N GLU A 450 8.22 20.71 10.55
CA GLU A 450 7.23 19.72 10.99
C GLU A 450 6.63 18.92 9.83
N ASN A 451 6.40 19.55 8.67
CA ASN A 451 5.88 18.89 7.47
C ASN A 451 6.85 17.83 6.92
N ILE A 452 8.17 18.05 6.98
CA ILE A 452 9.21 17.10 6.60
C ILE A 452 9.28 15.98 7.64
N TRP A 453 9.24 16.34 8.93
CA TRP A 453 9.28 15.37 10.03
C TRP A 453 8.11 14.40 9.95
N GLN A 454 6.90 14.91 9.74
CA GLN A 454 5.66 14.13 9.71
C GLN A 454 5.42 13.43 8.37
N TYR A 455 6.19 13.74 7.34
CA TYR A 455 5.99 13.18 6.01
C TYR A 455 6.07 11.65 6.01
N ARG A 456 5.11 11.03 5.32
CA ARG A 456 4.96 9.58 5.26
C ARG A 456 5.05 9.08 3.84
N ILE A 457 5.71 7.93 3.70
CA ILE A 457 5.64 7.09 2.51
C ILE A 457 5.10 5.75 2.98
N GLY A 458 3.86 5.47 2.55
CA GLY A 458 3.03 4.42 3.11
C GLY A 458 2.95 4.49 4.63
N GLY A 459 3.22 3.38 5.32
CA GLY A 459 3.15 3.27 6.77
C GLY A 459 4.25 4.02 7.53
N TYR A 460 5.32 4.44 6.86
CA TYR A 460 6.54 4.94 7.51
C TYR A 460 6.59 6.45 7.53
N GLN A 461 6.70 7.02 8.74
CA GLN A 461 7.20 8.39 8.91
C GLN A 461 8.71 8.37 8.66
N VAL A 462 9.13 8.79 7.48
CA VAL A 462 10.42 8.41 6.87
C VAL A 462 11.62 8.82 7.75
N CYS A 463 11.71 10.11 8.08
CA CYS A 463 12.80 10.67 8.88
C CYS A 463 12.88 10.04 10.28
N ASN A 464 11.73 9.80 10.92
CA ASN A 464 11.66 9.18 12.24
C ASN A 464 12.05 7.69 12.20
N LYS A 465 11.53 6.95 11.21
CA LYS A 465 11.80 5.52 11.03
C LYS A 465 13.29 5.26 10.80
N TRP A 466 13.92 6.06 9.94
CA TRP A 466 15.34 5.90 9.60
C TRP A 466 16.26 6.03 10.83
N LEU A 467 16.00 7.02 11.70
CA LEU A 467 16.74 7.20 12.95
C LEU A 467 16.44 6.09 13.95
N LYS A 468 15.18 5.68 14.11
CA LYS A 468 14.79 4.60 15.02
C LYS A 468 15.49 3.29 14.70
N ASP A 469 15.66 2.96 13.43
CA ASP A 469 16.34 1.74 12.98
C ASP A 469 17.86 1.78 13.18
N ARG A 470 18.41 2.94 13.53
CA ARG A 470 19.82 3.15 13.84
C ARG A 470 20.08 3.44 15.32
N LYS A 471 19.08 3.29 16.19
CA LYS A 471 19.27 3.41 17.65
C LYS A 471 20.40 2.49 18.14
N GLY A 472 21.30 3.04 18.95
CA GLY A 472 22.50 2.41 19.47
C GLY A 472 23.73 2.50 18.55
N ARG A 473 23.57 2.92 17.29
CA ARG A 473 24.66 3.00 16.30
C ARG A 473 25.26 4.41 16.27
N ILE A 474 26.56 4.47 15.95
CA ILE A 474 27.25 5.71 15.58
C ILE A 474 27.01 5.96 14.09
N LEU A 475 26.51 7.15 13.74
CA LEU A 475 26.33 7.53 12.35
C LEU A 475 27.67 7.89 11.70
N SER A 476 27.96 7.26 10.55
CA SER A 476 29.06 7.68 9.70
C SER A 476 28.79 9.04 9.05
N LEU A 477 29.80 9.64 8.42
CA LEU A 477 29.58 10.87 7.63
C LEU A 477 28.61 10.62 6.46
N ASP A 478 28.66 9.44 5.85
CA ASP A 478 27.76 9.07 4.75
C ASP A 478 26.33 8.87 5.25
N ASP A 479 26.15 8.32 6.46
CA ASP A 479 24.84 8.24 7.12
C ASP A 479 24.23 9.63 7.34
N VAL A 480 25.03 10.58 7.85
CA VAL A 480 24.59 11.97 8.09
C VAL A 480 24.22 12.64 6.76
N LYS A 481 25.09 12.54 5.74
CA LYS A 481 24.82 13.10 4.40
C LYS A 481 23.57 12.48 3.79
N HIS A 482 23.41 11.17 3.88
CA HIS A 482 22.24 10.45 3.38
C HIS A 482 20.97 10.95 4.06
N TYR A 483 20.97 11.10 5.38
CA TYR A 483 19.82 11.62 6.12
C TYR A 483 19.45 13.04 5.67
N CYS A 484 20.44 13.92 5.46
CA CYS A 484 20.21 15.26 4.91
C CYS A 484 19.60 15.20 3.51
N LYS A 485 20.07 14.30 2.64
CA LYS A 485 19.49 14.07 1.31
C LYS A 485 18.05 13.58 1.38
N VAL A 486 17.71 12.68 2.31
CA VAL A 486 16.34 12.20 2.53
C VAL A 486 15.41 13.36 2.89
N ALA A 487 15.79 14.19 3.87
CA ALA A 487 14.96 15.33 4.28
C ALA A 487 14.78 16.35 3.14
N THR A 488 15.84 16.58 2.37
CA THR A 488 15.83 17.46 1.19
C THR A 488 14.92 16.91 0.09
N ALA A 489 15.00 15.60 -0.19
CA ALA A 489 14.12 14.91 -1.13
C ALA A 489 12.65 15.10 -0.72
N ILE A 490 12.32 14.91 0.56
CA ILE A 490 10.97 15.10 1.09
C ILE A 490 10.50 16.54 0.90
N LYS A 491 11.33 17.55 1.22
CA LYS A 491 10.96 18.96 1.03
C LYS A 491 10.63 19.25 -0.44
N HIS A 492 11.46 18.80 -1.37
CA HIS A 492 11.20 18.99 -2.80
C HIS A 492 9.99 18.19 -3.28
N THR A 493 9.78 16.99 -2.76
CA THR A 493 8.57 16.19 -3.03
C THR A 493 7.31 16.95 -2.63
N ILE A 494 7.25 17.52 -1.42
CA ILE A 494 6.11 18.33 -0.96
C ILE A 494 5.85 19.50 -1.93
N ASN A 495 6.90 20.17 -2.40
CA ASN A 495 6.74 21.28 -3.35
C ASN A 495 6.21 20.80 -4.72
N ILE A 496 6.73 19.68 -5.25
CA ILE A 496 6.25 19.13 -6.52
C ILE A 496 4.80 18.65 -6.40
N GLN A 497 4.41 18.05 -5.26
CA GLN A 497 3.02 17.65 -5.03
C GLN A 497 2.07 18.85 -5.11
N LYS A 498 2.43 20.00 -4.55
CA LYS A 498 1.64 21.23 -4.69
C LYS A 498 1.47 21.63 -6.16
N SER A 499 2.55 21.63 -6.93
CA SER A 499 2.52 21.95 -8.36
C SER A 499 1.74 20.93 -9.21
N ILE A 500 1.69 19.66 -8.78
CA ILE A 500 0.81 18.64 -9.39
C ILE A 500 -0.65 18.94 -9.06
N ASP A 501 -0.95 19.24 -7.80
CA ASP A 501 -2.32 19.47 -7.31
C ASP A 501 -2.98 20.70 -7.96
N GLU A 502 -2.19 21.72 -8.32
CA GLU A 502 -2.64 22.89 -9.08
C GLU A 502 -3.24 22.55 -10.46
N ILE A 503 -2.76 21.47 -11.09
CA ILE A 503 -3.17 21.09 -12.45
C ILE A 503 -3.94 19.77 -12.52
N TYR A 504 -3.99 19.01 -11.42
CA TYR A 504 -4.56 17.66 -11.42
C TYR A 504 -6.03 17.62 -11.84
N ASN A 505 -6.82 18.61 -11.42
CA ASN A 505 -8.25 18.66 -11.75
C ASN A 505 -8.52 18.73 -13.27
N GLU A 506 -7.58 19.23 -14.07
CA GLU A 506 -7.71 19.27 -15.53
C GLU A 506 -7.57 17.87 -16.17
N VAL A 507 -6.90 16.92 -15.50
CA VAL A 507 -6.76 15.54 -15.98
C VAL A 507 -8.13 14.89 -16.13
N GLU A 508 -8.96 15.02 -15.10
CA GLU A 508 -10.25 14.35 -15.02
C GLU A 508 -11.34 15.00 -15.88
N LYS A 509 -11.15 16.26 -16.27
CA LYS A 509 -12.03 16.92 -17.25
C LYS A 509 -11.83 16.39 -18.67
N GLN A 510 -10.68 15.79 -18.94
CA GLN A 510 -10.28 15.39 -20.28
C GLN A 510 -9.83 13.93 -20.32
N LEU A 511 -10.60 13.00 -19.77
CA LEU A 511 -10.22 11.58 -19.74
C LEU A 511 -10.29 10.89 -21.11
N ILE A 512 -9.34 10.00 -21.41
CA ILE A 512 -9.35 9.18 -22.64
C ILE A 512 -10.57 8.23 -22.62
N PRO A 513 -11.49 8.29 -23.60
CA PRO A 513 -12.79 7.61 -23.48
C PRO A 513 -12.68 6.10 -23.64
N GLU A 514 -11.65 5.62 -24.35
CA GLU A 514 -11.38 4.20 -24.56
C GLU A 514 -11.14 3.46 -23.23
N PHE A 515 -10.63 4.16 -22.22
CA PHE A 515 -10.46 3.60 -20.89
C PHE A 515 -11.74 3.67 -20.06
N CYS A 516 -12.59 4.66 -20.30
CA CYS A 516 -13.81 4.91 -19.53
C CYS A 516 -15.00 4.00 -19.89
N ARG A 517 -14.92 3.23 -20.98
CA ARG A 517 -15.98 2.27 -21.35
C ARG A 517 -15.74 0.96 -20.62
N ARG A 518 -16.72 0.52 -19.81
CA ARG A 518 -16.74 -0.85 -19.29
C ARG A 518 -16.77 -1.80 -20.48
N SER A 519 -15.96 -2.86 -20.42
CA SER A 519 -16.27 -4.07 -21.16
C SER A 519 -17.65 -4.51 -20.68
N GLU A 520 -18.64 -4.49 -21.57
CA GLU A 520 -19.99 -5.02 -21.32
C GLU A 520 -19.94 -6.49 -20.90
#